data_AF-A0A960Q4E1-F1
#
_entry.id   AF-A0A960Q4E1-F1
#
_cell.length_a   1.000
_cell.length_b   1.000
_cell.length_c   1.000
_cell.angle_alpha   90.00
_cell.angle_beta   90.00
_cell.angle_gamma   90.00
#
_symmetry.space_group_name_H-M   'P 1'
#
loop_
_entity.id
_entity.type
_entity.pdbx_description
1 polymer ?
#
loop_
_entity_poly.entity_id
_entity_poly.type
_entity_poly.pdbx_seq_one_letter_code
_entity_poly.pdbx_strand_id
1 'polypeptide(L)'
;MKTTQKHPSAQKHGPIENLFDGIWFVQGGVKMPMWMPMHISRSMTVVKDLQNGHLCLFNSMRLSEAGLAELEKLGPIKHVIRLGGFHGRDDGFYRDRYGAQIWAFRGQVYTRKLDAETTENYMEPDHWIEDEDQPLPLSDLSIKIIKSSKPVEALVLVDRNGGILVSGDALQNTPQPDQFVNFLARLMMKKMGFFKAYNIGPGWLQFAKPDQAEVRSIADLTFEHVLPGHGKPVIGQARQKYLPALTGPLKGCHDKSA
;
A
#
# COMPACT_ATOMS: atom_id res chain seq x y z
N MET A 1 -22.08 -22.52 -8.70
CA MET A 1 -20.64 -22.73 -8.43
C MET A 1 -19.91 -21.42 -8.71
N LYS A 2 -19.35 -20.76 -7.69
CA LYS A 2 -18.43 -19.64 -7.93
C LYS A 2 -17.19 -20.22 -8.61
N THR A 3 -16.88 -19.78 -9.82
CA THR A 3 -15.64 -20.14 -10.51
C THR A 3 -14.47 -19.76 -9.62
N THR A 4 -13.67 -20.73 -9.19
CA THR A 4 -12.46 -20.47 -8.40
C THR A 4 -11.50 -19.68 -9.28
N GLN A 5 -11.34 -18.40 -8.95
CA GLN A 5 -10.54 -17.52 -9.75
C GLN A 5 -9.06 -17.85 -9.53
N LYS A 6 -8.31 -18.12 -10.61
CA LYS A 6 -6.90 -18.49 -10.48
C LYS A 6 -6.08 -17.28 -10.01
N HIS A 7 -5.59 -17.30 -8.78
CA HIS A 7 -4.74 -16.26 -8.20
C HIS A 7 -3.25 -16.47 -8.53
N PRO A 8 -2.43 -15.41 -8.64
CA PRO A 8 -0.98 -15.52 -8.74
C PRO A 8 -0.39 -16.33 -7.57
N SER A 9 0.72 -17.02 -7.82
CA SER A 9 1.48 -17.66 -6.74
C SER A 9 2.11 -16.61 -5.82
N ALA A 10 2.36 -17.00 -4.56
CA ALA A 10 3.15 -16.19 -3.66
C ALA A 10 4.52 -15.84 -4.29
N GLN A 11 4.94 -14.60 -4.11
CA GLN A 11 6.28 -14.14 -4.50
C GLN A 11 7.19 -14.13 -3.28
N LYS A 12 8.49 -13.90 -3.48
CA LYS A 12 9.44 -13.79 -2.37
C LYS A 12 8.99 -12.71 -1.38
N HIS A 13 8.94 -13.05 -0.12
CA HIS A 13 8.65 -12.14 0.98
C HIS A 13 9.54 -12.48 2.19
N GLY A 14 9.69 -11.52 3.09
CA GLY A 14 10.36 -11.67 4.38
C GLY A 14 9.42 -12.20 5.46
N PRO A 15 9.89 -12.28 6.71
CA PRO A 15 9.07 -12.70 7.85
C PRO A 15 7.99 -11.66 8.17
N ILE A 16 7.02 -12.06 9.00
CA ILE A 16 6.07 -11.14 9.61
C ILE A 16 6.74 -10.50 10.83
N GLU A 17 7.13 -9.24 10.72
CA GLU A 17 7.82 -8.51 11.78
C GLU A 17 6.82 -7.80 12.69
N ASN A 18 6.87 -8.06 14.00
CA ASN A 18 6.09 -7.33 14.99
C ASN A 18 6.74 -5.95 15.23
N LEU A 19 6.01 -4.88 14.95
CA LEU A 19 6.49 -3.51 15.16
C LEU A 19 5.88 -2.87 16.40
N PHE A 20 4.60 -3.12 16.65
CA PHE A 20 3.86 -2.64 17.81
C PHE A 20 2.81 -3.67 18.22
N ASP A 21 2.23 -3.51 19.41
CA ASP A 21 1.12 -4.37 19.81
C ASP A 21 -0.03 -4.32 18.79
N GLY A 22 -0.40 -5.50 18.30
CA GLY A 22 -1.40 -5.66 17.24
C GLY A 22 -1.00 -5.12 15.87
N ILE A 23 0.27 -4.81 15.59
CA ILE A 23 0.71 -4.26 14.30
C ILE A 23 1.98 -4.95 13.81
N TRP A 24 1.88 -5.55 12.62
CA TRP A 24 2.98 -6.23 11.96
C TRP A 24 3.23 -5.69 10.56
N PHE A 25 4.44 -5.92 10.07
CA PHE A 25 4.87 -5.47 8.76
C PHE A 25 5.57 -6.61 8.02
N VAL A 26 5.29 -6.72 6.72
CA VAL A 26 5.89 -7.73 5.85
C VAL A 26 6.48 -7.03 4.64
N GLN A 27 7.77 -7.22 4.40
CA GLN A 27 8.41 -6.80 3.16
C GLN A 27 8.39 -7.94 2.14
N GLY A 28 8.30 -7.61 0.86
CA GLY A 28 8.35 -8.60 -0.19
C GLY A 28 8.61 -8.02 -1.56
N GLY A 29 8.53 -8.89 -2.57
CA GLY A 29 8.76 -8.54 -3.97
C GLY A 29 7.51 -8.68 -4.81
N VAL A 30 7.48 -7.92 -5.91
CA VAL A 30 6.53 -8.10 -6.99
C VAL A 30 7.23 -8.04 -8.34
N LYS A 31 6.99 -9.04 -9.18
CA LYS A 31 7.31 -9.05 -10.60
C LYS A 31 6.35 -8.14 -11.35
N MET A 32 6.87 -7.05 -11.89
CA MET A 32 6.11 -6.14 -12.75
C MET A 32 5.75 -6.84 -14.07
N PRO A 33 4.51 -6.71 -14.56
CA PRO A 33 4.07 -7.32 -15.81
C PRO A 33 4.53 -6.48 -17.01
N MET A 34 5.84 -6.40 -17.21
CA MET A 34 6.48 -5.70 -18.34
C MET A 34 7.27 -6.67 -19.22
N TRP A 35 7.55 -6.27 -20.46
CA TRP A 35 8.34 -7.03 -21.43
C TRP A 35 9.70 -7.48 -20.86
N MET A 36 10.33 -6.60 -20.08
CA MET A 36 11.54 -6.88 -19.31
C MET A 36 11.18 -7.20 -17.85
N PRO A 37 11.64 -8.33 -17.29
CA PRO A 37 11.23 -8.78 -15.97
C PRO A 37 11.88 -7.93 -14.86
N MET A 38 11.18 -6.89 -14.41
CA MET A 38 11.54 -6.14 -13.21
C MET A 38 10.91 -6.76 -11.97
N HIS A 39 11.72 -6.91 -10.92
CA HIS A 39 11.22 -7.18 -9.58
C HIS A 39 11.48 -5.95 -8.72
N ILE A 40 10.44 -5.46 -8.06
CA ILE A 40 10.51 -4.33 -7.15
C ILE A 40 10.02 -4.74 -5.77
N SER A 41 10.47 -4.02 -4.75
CA SER A 41 9.99 -4.19 -3.37
C SER A 41 8.53 -3.75 -3.25
N ARG A 42 7.78 -4.39 -2.36
CA ARG A 42 6.47 -3.95 -1.84
C ARG A 42 6.34 -4.37 -0.39
N SER A 43 5.36 -3.82 0.31
CA SER A 43 5.13 -4.13 1.72
C SER A 43 3.65 -4.24 2.02
N MET A 44 3.33 -5.08 3.01
CA MET A 44 2.00 -5.29 3.56
C MET A 44 2.03 -4.94 5.04
N THR A 45 1.02 -4.21 5.50
CA THR A 45 0.82 -3.96 6.94
C THR A 45 -0.34 -4.81 7.44
N VAL A 46 -0.19 -5.41 8.61
CA VAL A 46 -1.23 -6.18 9.29
C VAL A 46 -1.59 -5.45 10.57
N VAL A 47 -2.87 -5.14 10.76
CA VAL A 47 -3.39 -4.52 11.99
C VAL A 47 -4.44 -5.43 12.58
N LYS A 48 -4.30 -5.74 13.86
CA LYS A 48 -5.29 -6.47 14.65
C LYS A 48 -6.27 -5.49 15.26
N ASP A 49 -7.55 -5.80 15.11
CA ASP A 49 -8.60 -5.23 15.94
C ASP A 49 -8.43 -5.77 17.37
N LEU A 50 -8.10 -4.90 18.31
CA LEU A 50 -7.84 -5.29 19.70
C LEU A 50 -9.12 -5.69 20.44
N GLN A 51 -10.30 -5.29 19.95
CA GLN A 51 -11.58 -5.64 20.56
C GLN A 51 -12.05 -7.02 20.11
N ASN A 52 -11.97 -7.31 18.81
CA ASN A 52 -12.54 -8.52 18.21
C ASN A 52 -11.50 -9.59 17.82
N GLY A 53 -10.20 -9.25 17.86
CA GLY A 53 -9.10 -10.19 17.64
C GLY A 53 -8.83 -10.59 16.18
N HIS A 54 -9.64 -10.11 15.24
CA HIS A 54 -9.46 -10.29 13.79
C HIS A 54 -8.46 -9.30 13.18
N LEU A 55 -7.99 -9.63 11.98
CA LEU A 55 -6.94 -8.90 11.26
C LEU A 55 -7.50 -8.16 10.05
N CYS A 56 -6.98 -6.95 9.86
CA CYS A 56 -7.10 -6.15 8.66
C CYS A 56 -5.73 -6.02 7.98
N LEU A 57 -5.66 -6.38 6.70
CA LEU A 57 -4.45 -6.28 5.88
C LEU A 57 -4.51 -5.03 5.01
N PHE A 58 -3.42 -4.28 4.96
CA PHE A 58 -3.27 -3.13 4.07
C PHE A 58 -2.25 -3.43 2.98
N ASN A 59 -2.59 -3.11 1.74
CA ASN A 59 -1.75 -3.36 0.56
C ASN A 59 -1.31 -4.83 0.48
N SER A 60 -2.30 -5.73 0.43
CA SER A 60 -2.05 -7.14 0.65
C SER A 60 -1.06 -7.72 -0.36
N MET A 61 -0.22 -8.63 0.14
CA MET A 61 0.61 -9.49 -0.68
C MET A 61 0.32 -10.93 -0.34
N ARG A 62 0.26 -11.82 -1.33
CA ARG A 62 0.10 -13.25 -1.05
C ARG A 62 1.39 -13.78 -0.42
N LEU A 63 1.28 -14.27 0.81
CA LEU A 63 2.36 -14.96 1.51
C LEU A 63 2.47 -16.42 1.03
N SER A 64 3.64 -17.02 1.25
CA SER A 64 3.86 -18.47 1.15
C SER A 64 3.00 -19.20 2.17
N GLU A 65 2.76 -20.50 1.98
CA GLU A 65 1.96 -21.30 2.92
C GLU A 65 2.51 -21.25 4.36
N ALA A 66 3.83 -21.20 4.52
CA ALA A 66 4.46 -20.99 5.83
C ALA A 66 4.13 -19.62 6.43
N GLY A 67 4.22 -18.54 5.63
CA GLY A 67 3.85 -17.20 6.06
C GLY A 67 2.35 -17.04 6.34
N LEU A 68 1.49 -17.73 5.58
CA LEU A 68 0.05 -17.79 5.85
C LEU A 68 -0.24 -18.50 7.18
N ALA A 69 0.44 -19.62 7.46
CA ALA A 69 0.32 -20.30 8.75
C ALA A 69 0.82 -19.46 9.93
N GLU A 70 1.81 -18.58 9.71
CA GLU A 70 2.23 -17.58 10.71
C GLU A 70 1.16 -16.49 10.90
N LEU A 71 0.62 -15.96 9.81
CA LEU A 71 -0.42 -14.94 9.83
C LEU A 71 -1.69 -15.43 10.55
N GLU A 72 -2.10 -16.68 10.31
CA GLU A 72 -3.26 -17.32 10.94
C GLU A 72 -3.13 -17.43 12.47
N LYS A 73 -1.91 -17.51 13.01
CA LYS A 73 -1.68 -17.51 14.47
C LYS A 73 -1.94 -16.14 15.10
N LEU A 74 -1.90 -15.06 14.33
CA LEU A 74 -2.12 -13.70 14.84
C LEU A 74 -3.62 -13.39 15.03
N GLY A 75 -4.48 -14.02 14.22
CA GLY A 75 -5.93 -13.92 14.30
C GLY A 75 -6.64 -14.22 12.97
N PRO A 76 -7.98 -14.27 12.96
CA PRO A 76 -8.76 -14.46 11.72
C PRO A 76 -8.58 -13.28 10.76
N ILE A 77 -8.26 -13.55 9.49
CA ILE A 77 -8.17 -12.51 8.46
C ILE A 77 -9.58 -12.17 7.97
N LYS A 78 -10.05 -10.96 8.25
CA LYS A 78 -11.43 -10.54 7.94
C LYS A 78 -11.51 -9.40 6.94
N HIS A 79 -10.50 -8.55 6.88
CA HIS A 79 -10.53 -7.37 6.02
C HIS A 79 -9.23 -7.21 5.24
N VAL A 80 -9.36 -6.74 4.00
CA VAL A 80 -8.26 -6.25 3.19
C VAL A 80 -8.63 -4.86 2.70
N ILE A 81 -7.77 -3.88 2.96
CA ILE A 81 -7.93 -2.51 2.47
C ILE A 81 -6.82 -2.23 1.45
N ARG A 82 -7.21 -1.92 0.22
CA ARG A 82 -6.30 -1.51 -0.85
C ARG A 82 -6.08 0.00 -0.80
N LEU A 83 -4.94 0.43 -0.26
CA LEU A 83 -4.59 1.84 -0.19
C LEU A 83 -3.99 2.33 -1.51
N GLY A 84 -2.97 1.63 -2.00
CA GLY A 84 -2.26 2.00 -3.22
C GLY A 84 -3.09 1.79 -4.48
N GLY A 85 -3.16 2.82 -5.32
CA GLY A 85 -3.87 2.75 -6.60
C GLY A 85 -3.31 1.68 -7.53
N PHE A 86 -2.01 1.42 -7.49
CA PHE A 86 -1.32 0.37 -8.26
C PHE A 86 -1.18 -0.97 -7.51
N HIS A 87 -1.76 -1.10 -6.32
CA HIS A 87 -1.72 -2.31 -5.50
C HIS A 87 -2.94 -3.22 -5.76
N GLY A 88 -3.12 -4.26 -4.95
CA GLY A 88 -4.33 -5.09 -4.94
C GLY A 88 -4.30 -6.37 -5.79
N ARG A 89 -3.15 -6.69 -6.37
CA ARG A 89 -2.91 -7.92 -7.14
C ARG A 89 -3.32 -9.21 -6.41
N ASP A 90 -3.18 -9.22 -5.08
CA ASP A 90 -3.39 -10.41 -4.26
C ASP A 90 -4.65 -10.34 -3.38
N ASP A 91 -5.44 -9.26 -3.44
CA ASP A 91 -6.59 -9.06 -2.55
C ASP A 91 -7.64 -10.17 -2.74
N GLY A 92 -7.92 -10.54 -3.99
CA GLY A 92 -8.83 -11.63 -4.33
C GLY A 92 -8.43 -12.99 -3.75
N PHE A 93 -7.13 -13.23 -3.53
CA PHE A 93 -6.67 -14.47 -2.89
C PHE A 93 -7.16 -14.55 -1.44
N TYR A 94 -7.07 -13.44 -0.69
CA TYR A 94 -7.51 -13.42 0.70
C TYR A 94 -9.03 -13.54 0.82
N ARG A 95 -9.79 -12.96 -0.12
CA ARG A 95 -11.23 -13.20 -0.20
C ARG A 95 -11.56 -14.68 -0.40
N ASP A 96 -10.95 -15.32 -1.40
CA ASP A 96 -11.29 -16.70 -1.74
C ASP A 96 -10.79 -17.71 -0.69
N ARG A 97 -9.65 -17.44 -0.05
CA ARG A 97 -9.04 -18.34 0.95
C ARG A 97 -9.63 -18.18 2.34
N TYR A 98 -9.95 -16.96 2.76
CA TYR A 98 -10.33 -16.62 4.14
C TYR A 98 -11.74 -16.02 4.27
N GLY A 99 -12.41 -15.73 3.15
CA GLY A 99 -13.68 -14.99 3.18
C GLY A 99 -13.50 -13.52 3.60
N ALA A 100 -12.30 -12.97 3.40
CA ALA A 100 -12.02 -11.58 3.76
C ALA A 100 -12.85 -10.61 2.90
N GLN A 101 -13.42 -9.59 3.53
CA GLN A 101 -14.09 -8.49 2.85
C GLN A 101 -13.05 -7.52 2.28
N ILE A 102 -13.23 -7.16 1.02
CA ILE A 102 -12.31 -6.31 0.28
C ILE A 102 -12.85 -4.87 0.26
N TRP A 103 -12.02 -3.94 0.69
CA TRP A 103 -12.30 -2.50 0.71
C TRP A 103 -11.36 -1.80 -0.27
N ALA A 104 -11.92 -0.96 -1.13
CA ALA A 104 -11.16 -0.19 -2.11
C ALA A 104 -11.77 1.20 -2.30
N PHE A 105 -11.02 2.11 -2.90
CA PHE A 105 -11.45 3.49 -3.11
C PHE A 105 -12.07 3.67 -4.47
N ARG A 106 -13.17 4.42 -4.56
CA ARG A 106 -13.85 4.67 -5.83
C ARG A 106 -12.87 5.22 -6.87
N GLY A 107 -12.85 4.59 -8.06
CA GLY A 107 -11.91 4.91 -9.13
C GLY A 107 -10.67 3.99 -9.19
N GLN A 108 -10.47 3.12 -8.19
CA GLN A 108 -9.54 1.99 -8.31
C GLN A 108 -10.14 0.88 -9.18
N VAL A 109 -9.28 0.14 -9.87
CA VAL A 109 -9.67 -0.97 -10.76
C VAL A 109 -8.82 -2.19 -10.48
N TYR A 110 -9.39 -3.38 -10.66
CA TYR A 110 -8.70 -4.66 -10.50
C TYR A 110 -8.44 -5.27 -11.87
N THR A 111 -7.29 -4.96 -12.46
CA THR A 111 -6.88 -5.48 -13.76
C THR A 111 -5.77 -6.53 -13.61
N ARG A 112 -5.77 -7.53 -14.51
CA ARG A 112 -4.70 -8.57 -14.54
C ARG A 112 -3.53 -8.19 -15.44
N LYS A 113 -3.76 -7.27 -16.37
CA LYS A 113 -2.78 -6.75 -17.30
C LYS A 113 -2.59 -5.25 -17.03
N LEU A 114 -1.34 -4.80 -17.11
CA LEU A 114 -1.01 -3.38 -17.22
C LEU A 114 -1.02 -2.98 -18.70
N ASP A 115 -2.11 -3.23 -19.41
CA ASP A 115 -2.34 -2.61 -20.71
C ASP A 115 -3.46 -1.57 -20.55
N ALA A 116 -3.35 -0.47 -21.29
CA ALA A 116 -4.29 0.64 -21.22
C ALA A 116 -5.67 0.28 -21.80
N GLU A 117 -5.80 -0.91 -22.41
CA GLU A 117 -6.97 -1.37 -23.15
C GLU A 117 -7.83 -2.35 -22.35
N THR A 118 -7.30 -3.02 -21.32
CA THR A 118 -8.10 -3.91 -20.46
C THR A 118 -8.97 -3.07 -19.53
N THR A 119 -10.25 -2.99 -19.86
CA THR A 119 -11.30 -2.36 -19.06
C THR A 119 -12.06 -3.34 -18.16
N GLU A 120 -11.83 -4.65 -18.32
CA GLU A 120 -12.52 -5.67 -17.54
C GLU A 120 -11.86 -5.86 -16.17
N ASN A 121 -12.58 -5.43 -15.13
CA ASN A 121 -12.25 -5.77 -13.75
C ASN A 121 -12.38 -7.29 -13.55
N TYR A 122 -11.31 -7.94 -13.08
CA TYR A 122 -11.40 -9.36 -12.73
C TYR A 122 -12.17 -9.58 -11.42
N MET A 123 -12.35 -8.54 -10.61
CA MET A 123 -13.16 -8.56 -9.40
C MET A 123 -13.63 -7.16 -9.01
N GLU A 124 -14.70 -7.11 -8.24
CA GLU A 124 -15.15 -5.93 -7.50
C GLU A 124 -14.79 -6.08 -6.01
N PRO A 125 -14.55 -4.97 -5.28
CA PRO A 125 -14.48 -4.98 -3.83
C PRO A 125 -15.88 -5.18 -3.23
N ASP A 126 -15.94 -5.63 -1.98
CA ASP A 126 -17.18 -5.72 -1.21
C ASP A 126 -17.65 -4.34 -0.72
N HIS A 127 -16.70 -3.43 -0.50
CA HIS A 127 -16.94 -2.07 -0.02
C HIS A 127 -16.15 -1.04 -0.86
N TRP A 128 -16.88 -0.04 -1.36
CA TRP A 128 -16.31 1.15 -2.00
C TRP A 128 -16.25 2.30 -1.01
N ILE A 129 -15.05 2.84 -0.79
CA ILE A 129 -14.83 4.03 0.04
C ILE A 129 -14.80 5.25 -0.87
N GLU A 130 -15.62 6.25 -0.57
CA GLU A 130 -15.75 7.50 -1.34
C GLU A 130 -15.29 8.72 -0.54
N ASP A 131 -15.47 8.68 0.78
CA ASP A 131 -15.25 9.81 1.67
C ASP A 131 -14.53 9.37 2.97
N GLU A 132 -13.85 10.34 3.60
CA GLU A 132 -12.98 10.11 4.76
C GLU A 132 -13.74 9.85 6.06
N ASP A 133 -15.03 10.19 6.11
CA ASP A 133 -15.94 10.04 7.26
C ASP A 133 -16.70 8.71 7.26
N GLN A 134 -16.55 7.89 6.21
CA GLN A 134 -17.23 6.60 6.12
C GLN A 134 -16.71 5.62 7.18
N PRO A 135 -17.59 4.80 7.79
CA PRO A 135 -17.17 3.79 8.75
C PRO A 135 -16.16 2.80 8.16
N LEU A 136 -15.12 2.52 8.92
CA LEU A 136 -14.05 1.58 8.57
C LEU A 136 -14.17 0.28 9.37
N PRO A 137 -13.56 -0.81 8.89
CA PRO A 137 -13.67 -2.11 9.56
C PRO A 137 -13.03 -2.13 10.96
N LEU A 138 -12.17 -1.16 11.27
CA LEU A 138 -11.56 -0.96 12.58
C LEU A 138 -11.89 0.47 13.06
N SER A 139 -12.24 0.61 14.34
CA SER A 139 -12.74 1.86 14.94
C SER A 139 -11.66 2.92 15.20
N ASP A 140 -10.39 2.55 15.17
CA ASP A 140 -9.24 3.40 15.42
C ASP A 140 -8.48 3.75 14.13
N LEU A 141 -9.18 3.67 13.00
CA LEU A 141 -8.68 4.10 11.69
C LEU A 141 -9.31 5.43 11.29
N SER A 142 -8.49 6.29 10.70
CA SER A 142 -8.95 7.41 9.89
C SER A 142 -8.25 7.38 8.54
N ILE A 143 -8.85 7.97 7.51
CA ILE A 143 -8.35 7.94 6.15
C ILE A 143 -8.02 9.36 5.67
N LYS A 144 -6.97 9.44 4.85
CA LYS A 144 -6.71 10.58 3.96
C LYS A 144 -6.78 10.11 2.51
N ILE A 145 -7.71 10.63 1.71
CA ILE A 145 -7.85 10.25 0.29
C ILE A 145 -7.17 11.30 -0.59
N ILE A 146 -6.31 10.85 -1.50
CA ILE A 146 -5.75 11.66 -2.58
C ILE A 146 -6.61 11.46 -3.83
N LYS A 147 -7.82 12.05 -3.82
CA LYS A 147 -8.87 11.85 -4.84
C LYS A 147 -8.40 12.24 -6.25
N SER A 148 -7.44 13.17 -6.35
CA SER A 148 -6.87 13.63 -7.61
C SER A 148 -5.96 12.61 -8.31
N SER A 149 -5.40 11.65 -7.57
CA SER A 149 -4.51 10.63 -8.13
C SER A 149 -5.26 9.63 -9.01
N LYS A 150 -4.61 9.14 -10.08
CA LYS A 150 -5.21 8.18 -11.03
C LYS A 150 -4.26 7.00 -11.29
N PRO A 151 -4.53 5.80 -10.74
CA PRO A 151 -5.68 5.44 -9.91
C PRO A 151 -5.67 6.13 -8.54
N VAL A 152 -6.85 6.24 -7.92
CA VAL A 152 -7.00 6.86 -6.59
C VAL A 152 -6.15 6.11 -5.56
N GLU A 153 -5.49 6.88 -4.70
CA GLU A 153 -4.73 6.39 -3.57
C GLU A 153 -5.21 7.04 -2.28
N ALA A 154 -5.08 6.30 -1.18
CA ALA A 154 -5.35 6.80 0.16
C ALA A 154 -4.22 6.42 1.13
N LEU A 155 -4.21 7.09 2.28
CA LEU A 155 -3.43 6.73 3.45
C LEU A 155 -4.39 6.41 4.59
N VAL A 156 -3.98 5.51 5.48
CA VAL A 156 -4.72 5.22 6.72
C VAL A 156 -3.86 5.61 7.91
N LEU A 157 -4.44 6.39 8.82
CA LEU A 157 -3.86 6.67 10.12
C LEU A 157 -4.49 5.73 11.15
N VAL A 158 -3.64 4.90 11.76
CA VAL A 158 -4.01 4.07 12.92
C VAL A 158 -3.73 4.90 14.18
N ASP A 159 -4.76 5.17 14.99
CA ASP A 159 -4.66 5.97 16.21
C ASP A 159 -4.08 5.16 17.39
N ARG A 160 -2.83 4.73 17.21
CA ARG A 160 -2.02 4.01 18.21
C ARG A 160 -0.59 4.54 18.17
N ASN A 161 0.12 4.47 19.29
CA ASN A 161 1.53 4.84 19.38
C ASN A 161 1.85 6.25 18.82
N GLY A 162 1.00 7.25 19.09
CA GLY A 162 1.19 8.62 18.57
C GLY A 162 0.84 8.80 17.08
N GLY A 163 0.17 7.81 16.48
CA GLY A 163 -0.29 7.83 15.09
C GLY A 163 0.67 7.08 14.16
N ILE A 164 0.15 6.04 13.51
CA ILE A 164 0.90 5.23 12.54
C ILE A 164 0.24 5.39 11.18
N LEU A 165 0.95 6.05 10.26
CA LEU A 165 0.46 6.30 8.91
C LEU A 165 0.87 5.15 7.98
N VAL A 166 -0.11 4.41 7.47
CA VAL A 166 0.06 3.37 6.45
C VAL A 166 -0.20 3.98 5.08
N SER A 167 0.70 3.75 4.13
CA SER A 167 0.63 4.34 2.78
C SER A 167 0.84 3.30 1.69
N GLY A 168 0.36 3.60 0.48
CA GLY A 168 0.64 2.84 -0.73
C GLY A 168 1.95 3.28 -1.39
N ASP A 169 1.85 3.90 -2.55
CA ASP A 169 2.96 4.41 -3.32
C ASP A 169 3.36 5.85 -2.93
N ALA A 170 2.49 6.61 -2.25
CA ALA A 170 2.67 8.04 -1.99
C ALA A 170 3.86 8.34 -1.06
N LEU A 171 3.96 7.66 0.10
CA LEU A 171 5.12 7.77 0.98
C LEU A 171 5.96 6.50 0.89
N GLN A 172 7.25 6.66 0.59
CA GLN A 172 8.19 5.56 0.43
C GLN A 172 9.41 5.77 1.32
N ASN A 173 10.07 4.69 1.73
CA ASN A 173 11.32 4.79 2.49
C ASN A 173 12.31 3.71 2.03
N THR A 174 12.98 3.99 0.92
CA THR A 174 13.88 3.04 0.28
C THR A 174 15.26 3.68 0.14
N PRO A 175 16.03 3.91 1.21
CA PRO A 175 17.33 4.60 1.13
C PRO A 175 18.33 3.89 0.22
N GLN A 176 18.19 2.57 0.07
CA GLN A 176 19.01 1.74 -0.80
C GLN A 176 18.19 0.57 -1.35
N PRO A 177 18.60 -0.05 -2.47
CA PRO A 177 17.93 -1.24 -3.00
C PRO A 177 17.95 -2.37 -1.97
N ASP A 178 16.82 -3.08 -1.82
CA ASP A 178 16.72 -4.26 -0.98
C ASP A 178 16.85 -5.57 -1.78
N GLN A 179 16.71 -6.71 -1.08
CA GLN A 179 16.82 -8.05 -1.65
C GLN A 179 15.70 -8.43 -2.64
N PHE A 180 14.62 -7.65 -2.69
CA PHE A 180 13.48 -7.87 -3.57
C PHE A 180 13.62 -7.12 -4.90
N VAL A 181 14.60 -6.22 -5.01
CA VAL A 181 14.91 -5.46 -6.23
C VAL A 181 15.99 -6.15 -7.06
N ASN A 182 15.65 -6.59 -8.28
CA ASN A 182 16.65 -7.19 -9.17
C ASN A 182 17.57 -6.16 -9.84
N PHE A 183 18.68 -6.61 -10.44
CA PHE A 183 19.72 -5.73 -10.99
C PHE A 183 19.17 -4.70 -12.00
N LEU A 184 18.32 -5.15 -12.93
CA LEU A 184 17.72 -4.29 -13.94
C LEU A 184 16.81 -3.23 -13.29
N ALA A 185 15.95 -3.64 -12.34
CA ALA A 185 15.11 -2.71 -11.61
C ALA A 185 15.94 -1.70 -10.82
N ARG A 186 17.03 -2.14 -10.18
CA ARG A 186 17.97 -1.27 -9.47
C ARG A 186 18.53 -0.18 -10.38
N LEU A 187 18.94 -0.49 -11.61
CA LEU A 187 19.47 0.53 -12.51
C LEU A 187 18.39 1.57 -12.87
N MET A 188 17.19 1.12 -13.23
CA MET A 188 16.08 2.01 -13.63
C MET A 188 15.54 2.84 -12.46
N MET A 189 15.27 2.20 -11.31
CA MET A 189 14.76 2.86 -10.11
C MET A 189 15.74 3.92 -9.57
N LYS A 190 17.05 3.68 -9.69
CA LYS A 190 18.07 4.68 -9.34
C LYS A 190 17.94 5.93 -10.21
N LYS A 191 17.78 5.77 -11.53
CA LYS A 191 17.60 6.91 -12.45
C LYS A 191 16.31 7.68 -12.19
N MET A 192 15.25 7.00 -11.77
CA MET A 192 13.96 7.61 -11.42
C MET A 192 13.91 8.18 -9.98
N GLY A 193 15.00 8.08 -9.21
CA GLY A 193 15.09 8.68 -7.88
C GLY A 193 14.36 7.92 -6.77
N PHE A 194 14.08 6.62 -6.94
CA PHE A 194 13.41 5.82 -5.91
C PHE A 194 14.30 5.54 -4.68
N PHE A 195 15.62 5.48 -4.84
CA PHE A 195 16.52 5.16 -3.74
C PHE A 195 16.82 6.36 -2.87
N LYS A 196 15.87 6.71 -2.01
CA LYS A 196 15.93 7.84 -1.09
C LYS A 196 15.14 7.52 0.18
N ALA A 197 15.65 7.98 1.33
CA ALA A 197 14.91 7.95 2.59
C ALA A 197 13.78 8.98 2.56
N TYR A 198 12.64 8.64 3.18
CA TYR A 198 11.53 9.57 3.42
C TYR A 198 11.05 10.30 2.15
N ASN A 199 10.81 9.53 1.09
CA ASN A 199 10.53 10.07 -0.23
C ASN A 199 9.04 10.11 -0.54
N ILE A 200 8.64 11.01 -1.43
CA ILE A 200 7.35 10.90 -2.11
C ILE A 200 7.54 10.01 -3.33
N GLY A 201 6.67 9.03 -3.53
CA GLY A 201 6.83 8.01 -4.57
C GLY A 201 7.03 8.63 -5.96
N PRO A 202 8.24 8.57 -6.56
CA PRO A 202 8.50 9.30 -7.80
C PRO A 202 7.73 8.71 -8.98
N GLY A 203 7.56 7.39 -9.03
CA GLY A 203 6.68 6.73 -10.01
C GLY A 203 5.21 7.12 -9.80
N TRP A 204 4.76 7.20 -8.55
CA TRP A 204 3.39 7.63 -8.25
C TRP A 204 3.13 9.06 -8.69
N LEU A 205 4.03 10.00 -8.35
CA LEU A 205 3.94 11.37 -8.84
C LEU A 205 3.89 11.42 -10.38
N GLN A 206 4.75 10.67 -11.06
CA GLN A 206 4.84 10.68 -12.51
C GLN A 206 3.60 10.08 -13.22
N PHE A 207 3.08 8.96 -12.70
CA PHE A 207 2.04 8.19 -13.37
C PHE A 207 0.63 8.45 -12.82
N ALA A 208 0.49 8.62 -11.50
CA ALA A 208 -0.80 8.93 -10.87
C ALA A 208 -1.12 10.42 -10.87
N LYS A 209 -0.10 11.28 -11.03
CA LYS A 209 -0.22 12.74 -11.21
C LYS A 209 -1.20 13.42 -10.24
N PRO A 210 -1.04 13.22 -8.91
CA PRO A 210 -1.89 13.84 -7.91
C PRO A 210 -1.76 15.37 -7.95
N ASP A 211 -2.78 16.04 -7.45
CA ASP A 211 -2.79 17.46 -7.15
C ASP A 211 -1.80 17.78 -6.03
N GLN A 212 -1.01 18.83 -6.21
CA GLN A 212 0.04 19.19 -5.26
C GLN A 212 -0.50 19.53 -3.86
N ALA A 213 -1.68 20.16 -3.77
CA ALA A 213 -2.27 20.55 -2.49
C ALA A 213 -2.71 19.32 -1.69
N GLU A 214 -3.28 18.30 -2.34
CA GLU A 214 -3.64 17.04 -1.68
C GLU A 214 -2.39 16.34 -1.14
N VAL A 215 -1.30 16.25 -1.92
CA VAL A 215 -0.02 15.66 -1.45
C VAL A 215 0.51 16.44 -0.25
N ARG A 216 0.53 17.78 -0.31
CA ARG A 216 1.02 18.63 0.78
C ARG A 216 0.19 18.49 2.05
N SER A 217 -1.12 18.29 1.93
CA SER A 217 -2.01 18.13 3.08
C SER A 217 -1.73 16.87 3.92
N ILE A 218 -0.91 15.93 3.43
CA ILE A 218 -0.40 14.82 4.25
C ILE A 218 0.42 15.37 5.44
N ALA A 219 1.09 16.52 5.27
CA ALA A 219 1.85 17.15 6.36
C ALA A 219 0.97 17.69 7.49
N ASP A 220 -0.34 17.86 7.26
CA ASP A 220 -1.30 18.34 8.26
C ASP A 220 -1.76 17.21 9.19
N LEU A 221 -1.53 15.94 8.81
CA LEU A 221 -1.81 14.79 9.65
C LEU A 221 -0.83 14.74 10.84
N THR A 222 -1.34 14.32 11.99
CA THR A 222 -0.52 14.03 13.18
C THR A 222 -0.16 12.54 13.18
N PHE A 223 1.12 12.24 12.97
CA PHE A 223 1.64 10.87 13.00
C PHE A 223 3.11 10.83 13.44
N GLU A 224 3.46 9.80 14.19
CA GLU A 224 4.81 9.55 14.70
C GLU A 224 5.58 8.53 13.84
N HIS A 225 4.84 7.62 13.19
CA HIS A 225 5.38 6.50 12.43
C HIS A 225 4.81 6.46 11.00
N VAL A 226 5.57 5.90 10.06
CA VAL A 226 5.09 5.56 8.71
C VAL A 226 5.40 4.10 8.38
N LEU A 227 4.40 3.36 7.94
CA LEU A 227 4.51 2.02 7.38
C LEU A 227 4.25 2.10 5.87
N PRO A 228 5.31 2.24 5.05
CA PRO A 228 5.15 2.51 3.63
C PRO A 228 4.85 1.23 2.84
N GLY A 229 4.12 1.35 1.73
CA GLY A 229 3.91 0.26 0.79
C GLY A 229 5.19 -0.14 0.05
N HIS A 230 6.25 0.67 0.12
CA HIS A 230 7.56 0.40 -0.45
C HIS A 230 8.69 0.81 0.50
N GLY A 231 9.62 -0.12 0.72
CA GLY A 231 10.80 0.09 1.56
C GLY A 231 10.55 -0.27 3.02
N LYS A 232 11.27 0.39 3.94
CA LYS A 232 11.32 0.04 5.36
C LYS A 232 10.39 0.92 6.21
N PRO A 233 9.86 0.41 7.33
CA PRO A 233 9.17 1.24 8.33
C PRO A 233 10.01 2.45 8.76
N VAL A 234 9.35 3.58 9.01
CA VAL A 234 9.96 4.76 9.63
C VAL A 234 9.38 4.88 11.03
N ILE A 235 10.17 4.47 12.03
CA ILE A 235 9.76 4.51 13.44
C ILE A 235 10.28 5.80 14.08
N GLY A 236 9.38 6.59 14.66
CA GLY A 236 9.69 7.80 15.39
C GLY A 236 9.97 8.99 14.49
N GLN A 237 9.43 10.16 14.84
CA GLN A 237 9.63 11.43 14.15
C GLN A 237 9.36 11.35 12.63
N ALA A 238 8.49 10.43 12.19
CA ALA A 238 8.31 10.18 10.77
C ALA A 238 7.79 11.44 10.05
N ARG A 239 6.83 12.15 10.64
CA ARG A 239 6.35 13.42 10.10
C ARG A 239 7.47 14.42 9.85
N GLN A 240 8.38 14.61 10.81
CA GLN A 240 9.52 15.52 10.69
C GLN A 240 10.48 15.07 9.58
N LYS A 241 10.72 13.76 9.46
CA LYS A 241 11.58 13.16 8.43
C LYS A 241 11.01 13.32 7.02
N TYR A 242 9.69 13.23 6.86
CA TYR A 242 9.01 13.39 5.57
C TYR A 242 8.72 14.86 5.20
N LEU A 243 8.69 15.77 6.17
CA LEU A 243 8.34 17.17 5.94
C LEU A 243 9.15 17.83 4.82
N PRO A 244 10.49 17.66 4.70
CA PRO A 244 11.26 18.23 3.59
C PRO A 244 10.83 17.70 2.21
N ALA A 245 10.36 16.45 2.12
CA ALA A 245 9.89 15.87 0.87
C ALA A 245 8.46 16.32 0.53
N LEU A 246 7.60 16.48 1.54
CA LEU A 246 6.23 16.95 1.39
C LEU A 246 6.14 18.44 1.00
N THR A 247 7.04 19.28 1.53
CA THR A 247 7.06 20.73 1.24
C THR A 247 7.99 21.11 0.08
N GLY A 248 8.88 20.20 -0.31
CA GLY A 248 9.83 20.39 -1.41
C GLY A 248 9.21 20.26 -2.81
N PRO A 249 10.04 20.22 -3.86
CA PRO A 249 9.57 20.06 -5.24
C PRO A 249 8.90 18.71 -5.49
N LEU A 250 7.64 18.73 -5.94
CA LEU A 250 6.84 17.56 -6.28
C LEU A 250 6.77 17.38 -7.81
N LYS A 251 7.87 16.89 -8.40
CA LYS A 251 7.97 16.69 -9.86
C LYS A 251 7.00 15.58 -10.32
N GLY A 252 6.05 15.93 -11.19
CA GLY A 252 5.05 14.99 -11.72
C GLY A 252 3.62 15.29 -11.27
N CYS A 253 3.44 16.11 -10.23
CA CYS A 253 2.13 16.67 -9.87
C CYS A 253 1.58 17.59 -10.97
N HIS A 254 0.26 17.75 -10.99
CA HIS A 254 -0.40 18.86 -11.68
C HIS A 254 -0.59 20.03 -10.71
N ASP A 255 -0.40 21.26 -11.21
CA ASP A 255 -0.86 22.48 -10.54
C ASP A 255 -2.24 22.82 -11.12
N LYS A 256 -3.29 22.84 -10.30
CA LYS A 256 -4.61 23.38 -10.70
C LYS A 256 -4.65 24.91 -10.73
N SER A 257 -3.53 25.58 -10.45
CA SER A 257 -3.36 27.03 -10.59
C SER A 257 -2.81 27.41 -11.98
N ALA A 258 -3.42 26.88 -13.04
CA ALA A 258 -3.29 27.33 -14.42
C ALA A 258 -4.64 27.18 -15.15
#